data_AF-A0A9D4K464-F1
#
_entry.id   AF-A0A9D4K464-F1
#
_cell.length_a   1.000
_cell.length_b   1.000
_cell.length_c   1.000
_cell.angle_alpha   90.00
_cell.angle_beta   90.00
_cell.angle_gamma   90.00
#
_symmetry.space_group_name_H-M   'P 1'
#
loop_
_entity.id
_entity.type
_entity.pdbx_description
1 polymer ?
#
loop_
_entity_poly.entity_id
_entity_poly.type
_entity_poly.pdbx_seq_one_letter_code
_entity_poly.pdbx_strand_id
1 'polypeptide(L)' 'MSQPPSKRRRVELTLEDKIKLITESSAQPKPSLKALGERFKIGKSTVGDILKKKNVYQEQWE' A
#
# COMPACT_ATOMS: atom_id res chain seq x y z
N MET A 1 -33.34 -8.07 -0.93
CA MET A 1 -32.20 -8.99 -0.78
C MET A 1 -30.93 -8.18 -1.04
N SER A 2 -30.07 -8.00 -0.04
CA SER A 2 -28.82 -7.26 -0.19
C SER A 2 -27.78 -8.15 -0.86
N GLN A 3 -27.27 -7.77 -2.03
CA GLN A 3 -26.23 -8.53 -2.72
C GLN A 3 -24.98 -8.64 -1.82
N PRO A 4 -24.31 -9.81 -1.78
CA PRO A 4 -23.05 -9.95 -1.07
C PRO A 4 -22.00 -9.02 -1.69
N PRO A 5 -21.13 -8.38 -0.89
CA PRO A 5 -20.09 -7.51 -1.43
C PRO A 5 -19.21 -8.33 -2.37
N SER A 6 -19.06 -7.85 -3.60
CA SER A 6 -18.17 -8.44 -4.60
C SER A 6 -16.77 -8.58 -4.01
N LYS A 7 -16.20 -9.80 -4.06
CA LYS A 7 -14.86 -10.09 -3.55
C LYS A 7 -13.88 -9.07 -4.15
N ARG A 8 -13.23 -8.28 -3.30
CA ARG A 8 -12.22 -7.31 -3.75
C ARG A 8 -11.16 -8.06 -4.54
N ARG A 9 -10.92 -7.65 -5.78
CA ARG A 9 -9.84 -8.21 -6.61
C ARG A 9 -8.52 -7.96 -5.88
N ARG A 10 -7.66 -8.98 -5.84
CA ARG A 10 -6.32 -8.86 -5.28
C ARG A 10 -5.54 -7.90 -6.18
N VAL A 11 -5.20 -6.74 -5.65
CA VAL A 11 -4.30 -5.80 -6.33
C VAL A 11 -2.89 -6.28 -6.08
N GLU A 12 -2.20 -6.68 -7.14
CA GLU A 12 -0.77 -7.00 -7.08
C GLU A 12 0.01 -5.72 -7.28
N LEU A 13 0.83 -5.38 -6.28
CA LEU A 13 1.75 -4.25 -6.37
C LEU A 13 3.12 -4.77 -6.77
N THR A 14 3.73 -4.10 -7.73
CA THR A 14 5.12 -4.34 -8.10
C THR A 14 6.06 -3.96 -6.94
N LEU A 15 7.31 -4.43 -6.98
CA LEU A 15 8.32 -4.01 -6.00
C LEU A 15 8.51 -2.49 -6.03
N GLU A 16 8.54 -1.90 -7.24
CA GLU A 16 8.65 -0.45 -7.43
C GLU A 16 7.49 0.32 -6.78
N ASP A 17 6.24 -0.14 -6.94
CA ASP A 17 5.10 0.52 -6.30
C ASP A 17 5.17 0.46 -4.77
N LYS A 18 5.66 -0.66 -4.21
CA LYS A 18 5.86 -0.78 -2.76
C LYS A 18 6.92 0.20 -2.27
N ILE A 19 8.03 0.35 -3.01
CA ILE A 19 9.09 1.31 -2.69
C ILE A 19 8.58 2.74 -2.79
N LYS A 20 7.85 3.09 -3.86
CA LYS A 20 7.17 4.39 -3.99
C LYS A 20 6.25 4.67 -2.80
N LEU A 21 5.45 3.70 -2.38
CA LEU A 21 4.57 3.83 -1.22
C LEU A 21 5.36 4.08 0.07
N ILE A 22 6.49 3.39 0.28
CA ILE A 22 7.35 3.57 1.46
C ILE A 22 7.95 4.98 1.46
N THR A 23 8.47 5.43 0.32
CA THR A 23 9.03 6.77 0.14
C THR A 23 7.97 7.84 0.40
N GLU A 24 6.78 7.73 -0.20
CA GLU A 24 5.68 8.67 0.03
C GLU A 24 5.19 8.66 1.48
N SER A 25 5.18 7.51 2.15
CA SER A 25 4.77 7.44 3.57
C SER A 25 5.69 8.23 4.51
N SER A 26 6.92 8.52 4.08
CA SER A 26 7.91 9.30 4.81
C SER A 26 7.95 10.77 4.40
N ALA A 27 7.16 11.18 3.39
CA ALA A 27 7.07 12.56 2.94
C ALA A 27 6.46 13.49 4.00
N GLN A 28 6.75 14.79 3.90
CA GLN A 28 6.11 15.82 4.74
C GLN A 28 5.22 16.73 3.89
N PRO A 29 3.97 16.99 4.32
CA PRO A 29 3.31 16.45 5.52
C PRO A 29 3.04 14.94 5.42
N LYS A 30 3.13 14.23 6.56
CA LYS A 30 2.98 12.77 6.61
C LYS A 30 1.60 12.35 6.10
N PRO A 31 1.50 11.63 4.96
CA PRO A 31 0.22 11.23 4.43
C PRO A 31 -0.43 10.17 5.33
N SER A 32 -1.76 10.19 5.40
CA SER A 32 -2.51 9.17 6.12
C SER A 32 -2.49 7.84 5.36
N LEU A 33 -2.63 6.72 6.07
CA LEU A 33 -2.73 5.39 5.45
C LEU A 33 -3.94 5.29 4.50
N LYS A 34 -4.99 6.07 4.75
CA LYS A 34 -6.16 6.15 3.87
C LYS A 34 -5.79 6.82 2.54
N ALA A 35 -5.12 7.97 2.62
CA ALA A 35 -4.68 8.71 1.43
C ALA A 35 -3.70 7.88 0.57
N LEU A 36 -2.75 7.19 1.21
CA LEU A 36 -1.86 6.26 0.50
C LEU A 36 -2.64 5.10 -0.15
N GLY A 37 -3.62 4.53 0.56
CA GLY A 37 -4.48 3.48 0.01
C GLY A 37 -5.27 3.96 -1.21
N GLU A 38 -5.84 5.16 -1.15
CA GLU A 38 -6.58 5.77 -2.26
C GLU A 38 -5.67 6.03 -3.47
N ARG A 39 -4.45 6.54 -3.24
CA ARG A 39 -3.48 6.85 -4.31
C ARG A 39 -2.99 5.59 -5.03
N PHE A 40 -2.66 4.55 -4.27
CA PHE A 40 -2.16 3.27 -4.80
C PHE A 40 -3.30 2.27 -5.09
N LYS A 41 -4.57 2.69 -4.96
CA LYS A 41 -5.78 1.85 -5.14
C LYS A 41 -5.74 0.53 -4.36
N ILE A 42 -5.17 0.55 -3.15
CA ILE A 42 -5.08 -0.59 -2.25
C ILE A 42 -5.79 -0.34 -0.91
N GLY A 43 -6.13 -1.41 -0.21
CA GLY A 43 -6.73 -1.30 1.11
C GLY A 43 -5.75 -0.75 2.14
N LYS A 44 -6.26 0.01 3.12
CA LYS A 44 -5.48 0.49 4.29
C LYS A 44 -4.67 -0.62 4.97
N SER A 45 -5.24 -1.82 5.08
CA SER A 45 -4.55 -2.99 5.66
C SER A 45 -3.33 -3.39 4.84
N THR A 46 -3.42 -3.36 3.51
CA THR A 46 -2.32 -3.63 2.59
C THR A 46 -1.22 -2.58 2.71
N VAL A 47 -1.59 -1.29 2.78
CA VAL A 47 -0.64 -0.20 3.05
C VAL A 47 0.13 -0.49 4.35
N GLY A 48 -0.59 -0.83 5.42
CA GLY A 48 0.02 -1.15 6.71
C GLY A 48 0.97 -2.35 6.66
N ASP A 49 0.60 -3.43 5.96
CA ASP A 49 1.47 -4.60 5.79
C ASP A 49 2.74 -4.26 5.00
N ILE A 50 2.62 -3.43 3.96
CA ILE A 50 3.76 -2.99 3.15
C ILE A 50 4.74 -2.18 4.00
N LEU A 51 4.23 -1.21 4.78
CA LEU A 51 5.06 -0.37 5.63
C LEU A 51 5.75 -1.13 6.76
N LYS A 52 5.14 -2.20 7.28
CA LYS A 52 5.79 -3.09 8.27
C LYS A 52 6.97 -3.84 7.67
N LYS A 53 6.86 -4.23 6.40
CA LYS A 53 7.89 -4.95 5.64
C LYS A 53 8.80 -4.02 4.83
N LYS A 54 8.81 -2.71 5.13
CA LYS A 54 9.55 -1.71 4.35
C LYS A 54 11.03 -2.04 4.19
N ASN A 55 11.67 -2.55 5.25
CA ASN A 55 13.09 -2.92 5.22
C ASN A 55 13.36 -4.06 4.23
N VAL A 56 12.47 -5.05 4.18
CA VAL A 56 12.58 -6.20 3.26
C VAL A 56 12.48 -5.73 1.81
N TYR A 57 11.51 -4.86 1.51
CA TYR A 57 11.35 -4.35 0.15
C TYR A 57 12.50 -3.43 -0.27
N GLN A 58 13.08 -2.68 0.66
CA GLN A 58 14.26 -1.84 0.41
C GLN A 58 15.50 -2.70 0.12
N GLU A 59 15.74 -3.74 0.92
CA GLU A 59 16.83 -4.71 0.71
C GLU A 59 16.68 -5.47 -0.61
N GLN A 60 15.45 -5.79 -1.04
CA GLN A 60 15.19 -6.42 -2.33
C GLN A 60 15.40 -5.52 -3.55
N TRP A 61 15.50 -4.19 -3.35
CA TRP A 61 15.68 -3.22 -4.43
C TRP A 61 17.15 -2.84 -4.67
N GLU A 62 18.02 -3.08 -3.69
CA GLU A 62 19.49 -3.01 -3.87
C GLU A 62 20.03 -4.20 -4.67
#